data_AF-A0A850KW43-F1
#
_entry.id   AF-A0A850KW43-F1
#
_cell.length_a   1.000
_cell.length_b   1.000
_cell.length_c   1.000
_cell.angle_alpha   90.00
_cell.angle_beta   90.00
_cell.angle_gamma   90.00
#
_symmetry.space_group_name_H-M   'P 1'
#
loop_
_entity.id
_entity.type
_entity.pdbx_description
1 polymer ?
#
loop_
_entity_poly.entity_id
_entity_poly.type
_entity_poly.pdbx_seq_one_letter_code
_entity_poly.pdbx_strand_id
1 'polypeptide(L)'
;MSRYNAKATEAKWQKVWTDAKTFKTENTSEKPKYYVLEMFPYPSGRVHVGHVRNYTMGDVVARYRRAQGYEVLHPMGWDAFGMPAENAAMERKVHPADWTYDNIANMREQLKHIGLAIDWDREIATCDADYYGKEQQIFIDFFNADLVYRKESWVNWDPVDNTVLANEQVIDGKGWRSGATVERRKLSQWFLKITDFADELLEGLKGLDRWPDKVRLMQENWIGRSEGLKFDFEIAETGEKLPVYTTRPDTLFGASFCAIAADHPLAAK
;
A
#
# COMPACT_ATOMS: atom_id res chain seq x y z
N MET A 1 6.05 16.90 -45.90
CA MET A 1 4.96 16.10 -45.30
C MET A 1 3.91 17.08 -44.77
N SER A 2 2.70 17.14 -45.33
CA SER A 2 1.75 18.24 -45.00
C SER A 2 0.72 17.93 -43.90
N ARG A 3 0.72 16.73 -43.28
CA ARG A 3 -0.08 16.46 -42.07
C ARG A 3 0.56 15.39 -41.19
N TYR A 4 0.59 15.61 -39.88
CA TYR A 4 1.04 14.63 -38.89
C TYR A 4 0.07 13.44 -38.86
N ASN A 5 0.62 12.22 -38.97
CA ASN A 5 -0.12 10.97 -38.83
C ASN A 5 0.38 10.25 -37.57
N ALA A 6 -0.38 10.35 -36.48
CA ALA A 6 -0.03 9.75 -35.20
C ALA A 6 0.17 8.23 -35.32
N LYS A 7 -0.80 7.52 -35.91
CA LYS A 7 -0.76 6.05 -36.06
C LYS A 7 0.52 5.55 -36.72
N ALA A 8 0.97 6.20 -37.79
CA ALA A 8 2.20 5.82 -38.49
C ALA A 8 3.46 6.28 -37.74
N THR A 9 3.42 7.45 -37.12
CA THR A 9 4.60 8.06 -36.48
C THR A 9 4.91 7.42 -35.13
N GLU A 10 3.89 7.17 -34.30
CA GLU A 10 4.04 6.54 -32.98
C GLU A 10 4.57 5.11 -33.11
N ALA A 11 3.96 4.30 -33.97
CA ALA A 11 4.41 2.93 -34.22
C ALA A 11 5.86 2.87 -34.72
N LYS A 12 6.27 3.80 -35.59
CA LYS A 12 7.65 3.92 -36.06
C LYS A 12 8.61 4.18 -34.90
N TRP A 13 8.36 5.19 -34.08
CA TRP A 13 9.28 5.58 -33.01
C TRP A 13 9.32 4.59 -31.85
N GLN A 14 8.18 4.02 -31.48
CA GLN A 14 8.11 2.92 -30.50
C GLN A 14 8.97 1.73 -30.96
N LYS A 15 8.88 1.34 -32.24
CA LYS A 15 9.74 0.29 -32.78
C LYS A 15 11.23 0.64 -32.69
N VAL A 16 11.61 1.87 -33.07
CA VAL A 16 13.00 2.33 -32.97
C VAL A 16 13.52 2.24 -31.54
N TRP A 17 12.73 2.68 -30.55
CA TRP A 17 13.14 2.61 -29.15
C TRP A 17 13.27 1.18 -28.63
N THR A 18 12.33 0.30 -28.99
CA THR A 18 12.35 -1.12 -28.63
C THR A 18 13.55 -1.84 -29.25
N ASP A 19 13.77 -1.70 -30.57
CA ASP A 19 14.89 -2.35 -31.26
C ASP A 19 16.24 -1.91 -30.69
N ALA A 20 16.38 -0.62 -30.36
CA ALA A 20 17.58 -0.06 -29.78
C ALA A 20 17.69 -0.26 -28.26
N LYS A 21 16.70 -0.90 -27.61
CA LYS A 21 16.58 -1.03 -26.15
C LYS A 21 16.80 0.30 -25.41
N THR A 22 16.25 1.38 -25.97
CA THR A 22 16.55 2.77 -25.56
C THR A 22 16.30 3.05 -24.07
N PHE A 23 15.32 2.36 -23.49
CA PHE A 23 14.90 2.55 -22.10
C PHE A 23 15.42 1.47 -21.14
N LYS A 24 16.23 0.52 -21.61
CA LYS A 24 16.91 -0.42 -20.72
C LYS A 24 17.85 0.34 -19.80
N THR A 25 17.91 -0.08 -18.54
CA THR A 25 18.76 0.55 -17.51
C THR A 25 19.93 -0.36 -17.17
N GLU A 26 21.16 0.14 -17.33
CA GLU A 26 22.38 -0.62 -17.04
C GLU A 26 22.84 -0.42 -15.60
N ASN A 27 23.02 -1.51 -14.84
CA ASN A 27 23.49 -1.44 -13.44
C ASN A 27 24.95 -0.97 -13.30
N THR A 28 25.73 -1.08 -14.37
CA THR A 28 27.17 -0.78 -14.39
C THR A 28 27.48 0.60 -15.00
N SER A 29 26.46 1.41 -15.28
CA SER A 29 26.63 2.75 -15.83
C SER A 29 27.36 3.68 -14.86
N GLU A 30 28.35 4.43 -15.34
CA GLU A 30 29.06 5.46 -14.56
C GLU A 30 28.29 6.80 -14.49
N LYS A 31 27.18 6.91 -15.23
CA LYS A 31 26.33 8.11 -15.22
C LYS A 31 25.65 8.28 -13.85
N PRO A 32 25.27 9.51 -13.47
CA PRO A 32 24.49 9.72 -12.26
C PRO A 32 23.16 8.97 -12.35
N LYS A 33 22.82 8.20 -11.30
CA LYS A 33 21.59 7.41 -11.24
C LYS A 33 20.36 8.27 -10.95
N TYR A 34 19.21 7.87 -11.49
CA TYR A 34 17.91 8.43 -11.14
C TYR A 34 16.86 7.32 -11.16
N TYR A 35 16.02 7.22 -10.14
CA TYR A 35 14.91 6.25 -10.10
C TYR A 35 13.59 7.02 -10.16
N VAL A 36 12.84 6.82 -11.26
CA VAL A 36 11.45 7.27 -11.40
C VAL A 36 10.53 6.09 -11.16
N LEU A 37 9.57 6.25 -10.26
CA LEU A 37 8.60 5.22 -9.94
C LEU A 37 7.22 5.84 -9.73
N GLU A 38 6.24 5.26 -10.41
CA GLU A 38 4.82 5.43 -10.11
C GLU A 38 4.31 4.20 -9.36
N MET A 39 3.23 4.36 -8.59
CA MET A 39 2.51 3.21 -8.04
C MET A 39 2.04 2.32 -9.20
N PHE A 40 2.53 1.08 -9.24
CA PHE A 40 2.19 0.08 -10.24
C PHE A 40 0.70 -0.35 -10.16
N PRO A 41 0.07 -0.77 -11.27
CA PRO A 41 -1.37 -1.02 -11.31
C PRO A 41 -1.76 -2.40 -10.76
N TYR A 42 -2.97 -2.47 -10.21
CA TYR A 42 -3.72 -3.72 -10.11
C TYR A 42 -4.14 -4.21 -11.51
N PRO A 43 -3.88 -5.47 -11.90
CA PRO A 43 -4.31 -6.04 -13.18
C PRO A 43 -5.78 -6.48 -13.13
N SER A 44 -6.67 -5.59 -12.70
CA SER A 44 -8.11 -5.87 -12.52
C SER A 44 -8.93 -5.63 -13.79
N GLY A 45 -8.31 -5.28 -14.92
CA GLY A 45 -9.01 -5.02 -16.18
C GLY A 45 -8.15 -4.28 -17.21
N ARG A 46 -8.62 -3.11 -17.66
CA ARG A 46 -7.97 -2.30 -18.71
C ARG A 46 -7.36 -1.02 -18.15
N VAL A 47 -6.37 -0.47 -18.86
CA VAL A 47 -5.84 0.86 -18.59
C VAL A 47 -6.96 1.91 -18.74
N HIS A 48 -7.18 2.72 -17.71
CA HIS A 48 -8.13 3.84 -17.71
C HIS A 48 -7.39 5.20 -17.68
N VAL A 49 -8.11 6.30 -17.87
CA VAL A 49 -7.48 7.65 -17.97
C VAL A 49 -6.65 8.04 -16.74
N GLY A 50 -7.02 7.56 -15.54
CA GLY A 50 -6.22 7.73 -14.34
C GLY A 50 -4.79 7.14 -14.44
N HIS A 51 -4.66 5.93 -15.00
CA HIS A 51 -3.36 5.31 -15.26
C HIS A 51 -2.54 6.14 -16.26
N VAL A 52 -3.18 6.57 -17.36
CA VAL A 52 -2.51 7.41 -18.38
C VAL A 52 -1.98 8.69 -17.74
N ARG A 53 -2.77 9.37 -16.92
CA ARG A 53 -2.34 10.57 -16.20
C ARG A 53 -1.14 10.28 -15.29
N ASN A 54 -1.20 9.22 -14.49
CA ASN A 54 -0.15 8.86 -13.54
C ASN A 54 1.18 8.56 -14.26
N TYR A 55 1.16 7.62 -15.22
CA TYR A 55 2.38 7.13 -15.87
C TYR A 55 2.95 8.12 -16.88
N THR A 56 2.14 9.00 -17.47
CA THR A 56 2.66 10.08 -18.33
C THR A 56 3.49 11.08 -17.51
N MET A 57 3.13 11.34 -16.24
CA MET A 57 3.89 12.26 -15.39
C MET A 57 5.29 11.73 -15.10
N GLY A 58 5.43 10.45 -14.73
CA GLY A 58 6.76 9.87 -14.53
C GLY A 58 7.52 9.68 -15.84
N ASP A 59 6.87 9.35 -16.96
CA ASP A 59 7.51 9.31 -18.29
C ASP A 59 8.16 10.65 -18.68
N VAL A 60 7.47 11.77 -18.45
CA VAL A 60 8.03 13.11 -18.68
C VAL A 60 9.29 13.32 -17.85
N VAL A 61 9.27 12.96 -16.56
CA VAL A 61 10.43 13.07 -15.68
C VAL A 61 11.56 12.14 -16.14
N ALA A 62 11.26 10.89 -16.48
CA ALA A 62 12.23 9.90 -16.90
C ALA A 62 12.95 10.34 -18.17
N ARG A 63 12.20 10.78 -19.19
CA ARG A 63 12.76 11.30 -20.45
C ARG A 63 13.57 12.57 -20.23
N TYR A 64 13.08 13.49 -19.40
CA TYR A 64 13.81 14.71 -19.06
C TYR A 64 15.15 14.39 -18.39
N ARG A 65 15.17 13.51 -17.39
CA ARG A 65 16.41 13.11 -16.71
C ARG A 65 17.38 12.35 -17.61
N ARG A 66 16.89 11.45 -18.47
CA ARG A 66 17.73 10.79 -19.49
C ARG A 66 18.38 11.82 -20.42
N ALA A 67 17.63 12.82 -20.88
CA ALA A 67 18.15 13.90 -21.73
C ALA A 67 19.21 14.77 -21.01
N GLN A 68 19.16 14.84 -19.68
CA GLN A 68 20.19 15.49 -18.85
C GLN A 68 21.42 14.60 -18.59
N GLY A 69 21.50 13.39 -19.15
CA GLY A 69 22.66 12.49 -19.02
C GLY A 69 22.61 11.54 -17.82
N TYR A 70 21.45 11.39 -17.16
CA TYR A 70 21.29 10.42 -16.07
C TYR A 70 21.09 8.99 -16.61
N GLU A 71 21.54 7.99 -15.84
CA GLU A 71 21.09 6.61 -15.98
C GLU A 71 19.77 6.47 -15.21
N VAL A 72 18.66 6.35 -15.93
CA VAL A 72 17.33 6.39 -15.33
C VAL A 72 16.74 5.00 -15.26
N LEU A 73 16.48 4.50 -14.06
CA LEU A 73 15.58 3.37 -13.84
C LEU A 73 14.14 3.89 -13.86
N HIS A 74 13.34 3.41 -14.82
CA HIS A 74 11.89 3.65 -14.89
C HIS A 74 11.19 2.30 -15.13
N PRO A 75 10.87 1.54 -14.08
CA PRO A 75 10.33 0.20 -14.18
C PRO A 75 8.80 0.21 -14.19
N MET A 76 8.22 -0.95 -14.45
CA MET A 76 6.79 -1.22 -14.29
C MET A 76 6.62 -2.63 -13.74
N GLY A 77 5.49 -2.89 -13.09
CA GLY A 77 5.11 -4.21 -12.64
C GLY A 77 3.61 -4.31 -12.43
N TRP A 78 3.17 -5.36 -11.75
CA TRP A 78 1.76 -5.64 -11.53
C TRP A 78 1.52 -6.03 -10.08
N ASP A 79 0.67 -5.27 -9.40
CA ASP A 79 0.18 -5.63 -8.07
C ASP A 79 -0.94 -6.66 -8.20
N ALA A 80 -0.54 -7.93 -8.30
CA ALA A 80 -1.31 -9.00 -8.92
C ALA A 80 -2.02 -9.94 -7.93
N PHE A 81 -1.91 -9.69 -6.62
CA PHE A 81 -2.62 -10.44 -5.58
C PHE A 81 -3.82 -9.65 -5.01
N GLY A 82 -4.63 -10.37 -4.22
CA GLY A 82 -5.67 -9.80 -3.39
C GLY A 82 -7.05 -9.72 -4.05
N MET A 83 -7.99 -9.21 -3.26
CA MET A 83 -9.42 -9.15 -3.60
C MET A 83 -9.71 -8.55 -4.99
N PRO A 84 -8.93 -7.56 -5.51
CA PRO A 84 -9.14 -7.04 -6.85
C PRO A 84 -9.19 -8.06 -7.97
N ALA A 85 -8.19 -8.92 -8.04
CA ALA A 85 -8.12 -9.98 -9.04
C ALA A 85 -9.11 -11.11 -8.72
N GLU A 86 -9.21 -11.49 -7.44
CA GLU A 86 -10.05 -12.61 -7.01
C GLU A 86 -11.54 -12.36 -7.26
N ASN A 87 -12.10 -11.22 -6.84
CA ASN A 87 -13.52 -10.91 -7.06
C ASN A 87 -13.86 -10.84 -8.56
N ALA A 88 -12.97 -10.24 -9.37
CA ALA A 88 -13.18 -10.10 -10.80
C ALA A 88 -13.14 -11.46 -11.54
N ALA A 89 -12.31 -12.39 -11.06
CA ALA A 89 -12.23 -13.76 -11.56
C ALA A 89 -13.44 -14.59 -11.12
N MET A 90 -13.87 -14.45 -9.86
CA MET A 90 -15.08 -15.10 -9.32
C MET A 90 -16.34 -14.70 -10.08
N GLU A 91 -16.57 -13.40 -10.31
CA GLU A 91 -17.70 -12.89 -11.09
C GLU A 91 -17.77 -13.51 -12.50
N ARG A 92 -16.60 -13.75 -13.10
CA ARG A 92 -16.46 -14.29 -14.46
C ARG A 92 -16.33 -15.80 -14.51
N LYS A 93 -16.28 -16.47 -13.34
CA LYS A 93 -16.12 -17.93 -13.20
C LYS A 93 -14.87 -18.46 -13.92
N VAL A 94 -13.77 -17.73 -13.82
CA VAL A 94 -12.46 -18.10 -14.36
C VAL A 94 -11.45 -18.25 -13.24
N HIS A 95 -10.35 -18.97 -13.48
CA HIS A 95 -9.28 -19.08 -12.49
C HIS A 95 -8.59 -17.72 -12.29
N PRO A 96 -8.34 -17.26 -11.05
CA PRO A 96 -7.72 -15.95 -10.80
C PRO A 96 -6.37 -15.76 -11.48
N ALA A 97 -5.55 -16.82 -11.57
CA ALA A 97 -4.27 -16.74 -12.26
C ALA A 97 -4.43 -16.43 -13.75
N ASP A 98 -5.30 -17.15 -14.46
CA ASP A 98 -5.53 -16.95 -15.90
C ASP A 98 -6.06 -15.53 -16.15
N TRP A 99 -7.04 -15.11 -15.34
CA TRP A 99 -7.61 -13.76 -15.41
C TRP A 99 -6.55 -12.66 -15.22
N THR A 100 -5.69 -12.84 -14.22
CA THR A 100 -4.62 -11.89 -13.90
C THR A 100 -3.60 -11.81 -15.02
N TYR A 101 -3.09 -12.94 -15.53
CA TYR A 101 -2.10 -12.93 -16.61
C TYR A 101 -2.66 -12.39 -17.93
N ASP A 102 -3.92 -12.68 -18.24
CA ASP A 102 -4.60 -12.09 -19.40
C ASP A 102 -4.70 -10.57 -19.28
N ASN A 103 -5.06 -10.05 -18.10
CA ASN A 103 -5.12 -8.61 -17.87
C ASN A 103 -3.73 -7.97 -17.90
N ILE A 104 -2.72 -8.60 -17.31
CA ILE A 104 -1.33 -8.17 -17.38
C ILE A 104 -0.89 -8.03 -18.85
N ALA A 105 -1.13 -9.06 -19.67
CA ALA A 105 -0.78 -9.03 -21.08
C ALA A 105 -1.48 -7.89 -21.83
N ASN A 106 -2.78 -7.70 -21.61
CA ASN A 106 -3.55 -6.63 -22.23
C ASN A 106 -3.10 -5.24 -21.78
N MET A 107 -2.90 -5.03 -20.49
CA MET A 107 -2.46 -3.75 -19.94
C MET A 107 -1.04 -3.42 -20.37
N ARG A 108 -0.13 -4.40 -20.42
CA ARG A 108 1.24 -4.24 -20.93
C ARG A 108 1.23 -3.68 -22.34
N GLU A 109 0.44 -4.28 -23.24
CA GLU A 109 0.37 -3.82 -24.63
C GLU A 109 -0.27 -2.44 -24.73
N GLN A 110 -1.27 -2.12 -23.92
CA GLN A 110 -1.84 -0.77 -23.83
C GLN A 110 -0.80 0.26 -23.36
N LEU A 111 -0.01 -0.04 -22.34
CA LEU A 111 1.05 0.84 -21.83
C LEU A 111 2.19 1.02 -22.84
N LYS A 112 2.59 -0.03 -23.55
CA LYS A 112 3.55 0.05 -24.66
C LYS A 112 3.02 0.93 -25.81
N HIS A 113 1.73 0.82 -26.13
CA HIS A 113 1.09 1.66 -27.14
C HIS A 113 1.05 3.14 -26.79
N ILE A 114 1.01 3.50 -25.50
CA ILE A 114 1.15 4.90 -25.05
C ILE A 114 2.58 5.41 -25.32
N GLY A 115 3.58 4.54 -25.38
CA GLY A 115 4.97 4.89 -25.67
C GLY A 115 5.76 5.37 -24.45
N LEU A 116 5.45 4.84 -23.27
CA LEU A 116 6.16 5.15 -22.02
C LEU A 116 7.61 4.63 -22.06
N ALA A 117 8.53 5.36 -21.43
CA ALA A 117 9.97 5.10 -21.34
C ALA A 117 10.33 4.04 -20.28
N ILE A 118 9.62 2.91 -20.31
CA ILE A 118 9.71 1.84 -19.32
C ILE A 118 10.82 0.84 -19.67
N ASP A 119 11.56 0.42 -18.65
CA ASP A 119 12.48 -0.71 -18.68
C ASP A 119 11.73 -2.03 -18.46
N TRP A 120 11.20 -2.61 -19.53
CA TRP A 120 10.44 -3.86 -19.48
C TRP A 120 11.28 -5.10 -19.13
N ASP A 121 12.62 -5.01 -19.17
CA ASP A 121 13.49 -6.10 -18.71
C ASP A 121 13.43 -6.28 -17.18
N ARG A 122 12.83 -5.32 -16.46
CA ARG A 122 12.64 -5.33 -15.00
C ARG A 122 11.18 -5.50 -14.58
N GLU A 123 10.35 -5.97 -15.50
CA GLU A 123 8.94 -6.23 -15.23
C GLU A 123 8.78 -7.34 -14.18
N ILE A 124 7.87 -7.12 -13.23
CA ILE A 124 7.51 -8.09 -12.18
C ILE A 124 5.99 -8.24 -12.08
N ALA A 125 5.51 -9.40 -11.64
CA ALA A 125 4.16 -9.54 -11.11
C ALA A 125 4.25 -10.08 -9.68
N THR A 126 3.52 -9.48 -8.74
CA THR A 126 3.61 -9.88 -7.32
C THR A 126 3.08 -11.29 -7.06
N CYS A 127 2.28 -11.84 -7.99
CA CYS A 127 1.78 -13.21 -7.95
C CYS A 127 2.78 -14.28 -8.43
N ASP A 128 3.93 -13.88 -8.96
CA ASP A 128 4.96 -14.84 -9.40
C ASP A 128 5.71 -15.43 -8.19
N ALA A 129 5.97 -16.74 -8.22
CA ALA A 129 6.64 -17.45 -7.13
C ALA A 129 8.05 -16.91 -6.82
N ASP A 130 8.77 -16.47 -7.84
CA ASP A 130 10.09 -15.86 -7.67
C ASP A 130 10.02 -14.50 -6.97
N TYR A 131 8.86 -13.83 -7.00
CA TYR A 131 8.60 -12.59 -6.29
C TYR A 131 8.10 -12.84 -4.87
N TYR A 132 6.94 -13.51 -4.70
CA TYR A 132 6.37 -13.70 -3.36
C TYR A 132 7.21 -14.65 -2.49
N GLY A 133 8.04 -15.52 -3.09
CA GLY A 133 9.01 -16.32 -2.34
C GLY A 133 10.02 -15.44 -1.58
N LYS A 134 10.31 -14.23 -2.08
CA LYS A 134 11.13 -13.24 -1.35
C LYS A 134 10.37 -12.61 -0.19
N GLU A 135 9.09 -12.30 -0.37
CA GLU A 135 8.22 -11.80 0.70
C GLU A 135 8.08 -12.85 1.82
N GLN A 136 7.88 -14.13 1.48
CA GLN A 136 7.84 -15.22 2.45
C GLN A 136 9.14 -15.33 3.25
N GLN A 137 10.30 -15.18 2.58
CA GLN A 137 11.59 -15.15 3.27
C GLN A 137 11.70 -13.94 4.21
N ILE A 138 11.31 -12.75 3.77
CA ILE A 138 11.30 -11.53 4.62
C ILE A 138 10.39 -11.73 5.84
N PHE A 139 9.21 -12.33 5.66
CA PHE A 139 8.31 -12.63 6.76
C PHE A 139 8.94 -13.58 7.78
N ILE A 140 9.62 -14.64 7.32
CA ILE A 140 10.35 -15.58 8.19
C ILE A 140 11.50 -14.87 8.90
N ASP A 141 12.25 -14.01 8.21
CA ASP A 141 13.34 -13.23 8.80
C ASP A 141 12.81 -12.28 9.88
N PHE A 142 11.69 -11.60 9.62
CA PHE A 142 11.01 -10.76 10.61
C PHE A 142 10.45 -11.56 11.77
N PHE A 143 9.92 -12.75 11.54
CA PHE A 143 9.46 -13.65 12.60
C PHE A 143 10.62 -14.11 13.49
N ASN A 144 11.74 -14.52 12.90
CA ASN A 144 12.95 -14.91 13.63
C ASN A 144 13.58 -13.74 14.39
N ALA A 145 13.38 -12.51 13.91
CA ALA A 145 13.80 -11.27 14.57
C ALA A 145 12.79 -10.71 15.59
N ASP A 146 11.74 -11.46 15.93
CA ASP A 146 10.67 -11.04 16.86
C ASP A 146 9.97 -9.72 16.42
N LEU A 147 9.83 -9.50 15.11
CA LEU A 147 9.07 -8.39 14.51
C LEU A 147 7.69 -8.82 14.02
N VAL A 148 7.44 -10.12 13.91
CA VAL A 148 6.14 -10.73 13.58
C VAL A 148 5.68 -11.55 14.78
N TYR A 149 4.40 -11.44 15.13
CA TYR A 149 3.80 -12.25 16.18
C TYR A 149 2.36 -12.62 15.84
N ARG A 150 1.85 -13.65 16.52
CA ARG A 150 0.46 -14.11 16.40
C ARG A 150 -0.28 -13.85 17.71
N LYS A 151 -1.42 -13.17 17.65
CA LYS A 151 -2.31 -12.97 18.80
C LYS A 151 -3.77 -13.15 18.42
N GLU A 152 -4.58 -13.49 19.41
CA GLU A 152 -6.03 -13.35 19.27
C GLU A 152 -6.39 -11.87 19.38
N SER A 153 -7.12 -11.36 18.40
CA SER A 153 -7.53 -9.97 18.36
C SER A 153 -8.92 -9.83 17.78
N TRP A 154 -9.61 -8.78 18.21
CA TRP A 154 -10.79 -8.31 17.53
C TRP A 154 -10.37 -7.67 16.22
N VAL A 155 -10.81 -8.25 15.12
CA VAL A 155 -10.50 -7.77 13.78
C VAL A 155 -11.74 -7.28 13.06
N ASN A 156 -11.52 -6.40 12.10
CA ASN A 156 -12.53 -5.94 11.17
C ASN A 156 -12.80 -7.09 10.19
N TRP A 157 -14.04 -7.58 10.17
CA TRP A 157 -14.47 -8.65 9.27
C TRP A 157 -15.46 -8.09 8.24
N ASP A 158 -15.17 -8.31 6.96
CA ASP A 158 -16.10 -8.02 5.88
C ASP A 158 -16.99 -9.25 5.62
N PRO A 159 -18.31 -9.18 5.87
CA PRO A 159 -19.19 -10.33 5.70
C PRO A 159 -19.49 -10.65 4.23
N VAL A 160 -19.24 -9.72 3.30
CA VAL A 160 -19.43 -9.93 1.87
C VAL A 160 -18.17 -10.54 1.26
N ASP A 161 -17.02 -9.94 1.53
CA ASP A 161 -15.73 -10.42 1.03
C ASP A 161 -15.20 -11.64 1.84
N ASN A 162 -15.82 -11.97 2.97
CA ASN A 162 -15.48 -13.08 3.86
C ASN A 162 -14.00 -13.09 4.25
N THR A 163 -13.47 -11.92 4.61
CA THR A 163 -12.06 -11.73 4.94
C THR A 163 -11.86 -10.72 6.06
N VAL A 164 -10.67 -10.76 6.65
CA VAL A 164 -10.21 -9.78 7.64
C VAL A 164 -9.70 -8.54 6.89
N LEU A 165 -10.10 -7.36 7.36
CA LEU A 165 -9.63 -6.06 6.87
C LEU A 165 -8.67 -5.42 7.88
N ALA A 166 -7.61 -4.79 7.38
CA ALA A 166 -6.81 -3.87 8.18
C ALA A 166 -7.62 -2.60 8.53
N ASN A 167 -7.18 -1.81 9.51
CA ASN A 167 -7.87 -0.57 9.88
C ASN A 167 -7.92 0.42 8.69
N GLU A 168 -6.85 0.44 7.89
CA GLU A 168 -6.69 1.25 6.68
C GLU A 168 -7.69 0.86 5.57
N GLN A 169 -8.27 -0.33 5.66
CA GLN A 169 -9.24 -0.87 4.70
C GLN A 169 -10.70 -0.69 5.16
N VAL A 170 -10.93 -0.01 6.30
CA VAL A 170 -12.26 0.34 6.80
C VAL A 170 -12.48 1.85 6.65
N ILE A 171 -13.45 2.23 5.81
CA ILE A 171 -13.77 3.63 5.52
C ILE A 171 -15.20 3.88 6.03
N ASP A 172 -15.34 4.79 7.00
CA ASP A 172 -16.62 5.12 7.64
C ASP A 172 -17.39 3.89 8.17
N GLY A 173 -16.66 2.94 8.76
CA GLY A 173 -17.21 1.68 9.30
C GLY A 173 -17.59 0.65 8.25
N LYS A 174 -17.23 0.87 6.98
CA LYS A 174 -17.53 -0.03 5.87
C LYS A 174 -16.26 -0.57 5.23
N GLY A 175 -16.36 -1.77 4.66
CA GLY A 175 -15.28 -2.33 3.86
C GLY A 175 -14.99 -1.42 2.67
N TRP A 176 -13.72 -1.07 2.44
CA TRP A 176 -13.30 -0.12 1.39
C TRP A 176 -13.79 -0.47 -0.02
N ARG A 177 -14.13 -1.75 -0.24
CA ARG A 177 -14.51 -2.28 -1.54
C ARG A 177 -15.95 -2.76 -1.62
N SER A 178 -16.36 -3.61 -0.67
CA SER A 178 -17.73 -4.13 -0.61
C SER A 178 -18.76 -3.04 -0.26
N GLY A 179 -18.33 -2.00 0.47
CA GLY A 179 -19.24 -1.03 1.09
C GLY A 179 -20.13 -1.64 2.21
N ALA A 180 -19.90 -2.90 2.57
CA ALA A 180 -20.63 -3.60 3.61
C ALA A 180 -20.24 -3.09 4.99
N THR A 181 -21.19 -3.09 5.92
CA THR A 181 -20.91 -2.78 7.32
C THR A 181 -19.96 -3.83 7.90
N VAL A 182 -18.84 -3.37 8.43
CA VAL A 182 -17.81 -4.23 9.02
C VAL A 182 -18.29 -4.80 10.35
N GLU A 183 -18.09 -6.10 10.55
CA GLU A 183 -18.34 -6.80 11.81
C GLU A 183 -17.05 -6.88 12.63
N ARG A 184 -17.15 -6.93 13.96
CA ARG A 184 -16.01 -7.29 14.81
C ARG A 184 -16.03 -8.79 15.10
N ARG A 185 -14.96 -9.50 14.72
CA ARG A 185 -14.79 -10.93 15.04
C ARG A 185 -13.50 -11.15 15.81
N LYS A 186 -13.51 -12.11 16.72
CA LYS A 186 -12.32 -12.50 17.49
C LYS A 186 -11.61 -13.62 16.75
N LEU A 187 -10.42 -13.36 16.22
CA LEU A 187 -9.66 -14.31 15.41
C LEU A 187 -8.18 -14.28 15.79
N SER A 188 -7.51 -15.41 15.60
CA SER A 188 -6.05 -15.49 15.71
C SER A 188 -5.44 -15.02 14.40
N GLN A 189 -4.62 -13.95 14.45
CA GLN A 189 -4.08 -13.27 13.27
C GLN A 189 -2.59 -12.97 13.45
N TRP A 190 -1.90 -12.79 12.32
CA TRP A 190 -0.51 -12.36 12.27
C TRP A 190 -0.42 -10.83 12.29
N PHE A 191 0.56 -10.29 13.00
CA PHE A 191 0.79 -8.86 13.14
C PHE A 191 2.27 -8.55 12.99
N LEU A 192 2.57 -7.41 12.36
CA LEU A 192 3.88 -6.78 12.40
C LEU A 192 3.94 -5.81 13.57
N LYS A 193 5.08 -5.75 14.27
CA LYS A 193 5.35 -4.80 15.37
C LYS A 193 5.65 -3.39 14.83
N ILE A 194 4.82 -2.86 13.94
CA ILE A 194 4.98 -1.52 13.36
C ILE A 194 4.97 -0.43 14.44
N THR A 195 4.26 -0.65 15.56
CA THR A 195 4.22 0.27 16.70
C THR A 195 5.58 0.46 17.37
N ASP A 196 6.47 -0.52 17.30
CA ASP A 196 7.83 -0.41 17.85
C ASP A 196 8.68 0.61 17.05
N PHE A 197 8.24 0.93 15.83
CA PHE A 197 8.85 1.91 14.93
C PHE A 197 8.05 3.22 14.83
N ALA A 198 6.97 3.40 15.60
CA ALA A 198 6.10 4.56 15.46
C ALA A 198 6.83 5.91 15.66
N ASP A 199 7.73 5.98 16.64
CA ASP A 199 8.55 7.18 16.89
C ASP A 199 9.54 7.45 15.75
N GLU A 200 10.18 6.40 15.23
CA GLU A 200 11.10 6.52 14.10
C GLU A 200 10.37 6.97 12.82
N LEU A 201 9.19 6.42 12.56
CA LEU A 201 8.33 6.83 11.44
C LEU A 201 7.95 8.31 11.56
N LEU A 202 7.54 8.77 12.75
CA LEU A 202 7.21 10.18 12.99
C LEU A 202 8.41 11.11 12.80
N GLU A 203 9.57 10.73 13.36
CA GLU A 203 10.79 11.53 13.22
C GLU A 203 11.23 11.58 11.75
N GLY A 204 11.14 10.46 11.03
CA GLY A 204 11.47 10.34 9.62
C GLY A 204 10.68 11.32 8.73
N LEU A 205 9.41 11.62 9.07
CA LEU A 205 8.59 12.58 8.32
C LEU A 205 9.21 14.00 8.27
N LYS A 206 9.98 14.39 9.31
CA LYS A 206 10.62 15.72 9.37
C LYS A 206 11.72 15.88 8.31
N GLY A 207 12.38 14.78 7.93
CA GLY A 207 13.42 14.74 6.90
C GLY A 207 12.88 14.71 5.46
N LEU A 208 11.57 14.51 5.26
CA LEU A 208 10.95 14.40 3.93
C LEU A 208 10.52 15.78 3.39
N ASP A 209 11.49 16.68 3.21
CA ASP A 209 11.31 18.05 2.70
C ASP A 209 10.66 18.13 1.30
N ARG A 210 10.86 17.09 0.48
CA ARG A 210 10.29 16.99 -0.88
C ARG A 210 8.88 16.38 -0.93
N TRP A 211 8.32 15.96 0.21
CA TRP A 211 6.97 15.41 0.27
C TRP A 211 5.92 16.52 0.48
N PRO A 212 4.72 16.39 -0.10
CA PRO A 212 3.64 17.34 0.16
C PRO A 212 3.26 17.38 1.64
N ASP A 213 3.10 18.58 2.20
CA ASP A 213 2.74 18.80 3.61
C ASP A 213 1.49 18.03 4.02
N LYS A 214 0.48 18.00 3.14
CA LYS A 214 -0.77 17.27 3.37
C LYS A 214 -0.53 15.78 3.62
N VAL A 215 0.39 15.15 2.89
CA VAL A 215 0.68 13.72 3.04
C VAL A 215 1.39 13.48 4.38
N ARG A 216 2.36 14.32 4.73
CA ARG A 216 3.07 14.24 6.01
C ARG A 216 2.11 14.42 7.20
N LEU A 217 1.23 15.42 7.13
CA LEU A 217 0.22 15.68 8.16
C LEU A 217 -0.78 14.52 8.29
N MET A 218 -1.20 13.90 7.17
CA MET A 218 -2.07 12.71 7.21
C MET A 218 -1.39 11.54 7.93
N GLN A 219 -0.09 11.31 7.67
CA GLN A 219 0.70 10.27 8.34
C GLN A 219 0.89 10.56 9.83
N GLU A 220 1.22 11.79 10.20
CA GLU A 220 1.37 12.21 11.60
C GLU A 220 0.08 12.01 12.40
N ASN A 221 -1.06 12.43 11.85
CA ASN A 221 -2.37 12.21 12.46
C ASN A 221 -2.76 10.73 12.53
N TRP A 222 -2.36 9.92 11.53
CA TRP A 222 -2.62 8.49 11.51
C TRP A 222 -1.83 7.75 12.61
N ILE A 223 -0.55 8.08 12.78
CA ILE A 223 0.27 7.50 13.85
C ILE A 223 -0.23 7.97 15.22
N GLY A 224 -0.65 9.24 15.33
CA GLY A 224 -1.43 9.73 16.46
C GLY A 224 -0.73 9.63 17.81
N ARG A 225 0.59 9.89 17.84
CA ARG A 225 1.36 9.88 19.10
C ARG A 225 0.75 10.86 20.09
N SER A 226 0.57 10.40 21.32
CA SER A 226 0.08 11.21 22.43
C SER A 226 0.85 10.91 23.70
N GLU A 227 1.07 11.95 24.50
CA GLU A 227 1.68 11.87 25.81
C GLU A 227 0.63 12.19 26.86
N GLY A 228 0.64 11.45 27.96
CA GLY A 228 -0.42 11.50 28.95
C GLY A 228 -0.05 10.80 30.24
N LEU A 229 -1.03 10.68 31.13
CA LEU A 229 -0.88 10.03 32.41
C LEU A 229 -1.63 8.71 32.43
N LYS A 230 -0.94 7.65 32.88
CA LYS A 230 -1.56 6.38 33.26
C LYS A 230 -1.67 6.33 34.79
N PHE A 231 -2.86 6.03 35.29
CA PHE A 231 -3.13 5.92 36.73
C PHE A 231 -4.30 4.95 36.96
N ASP A 232 -4.49 4.54 38.21
CA ASP A 232 -5.54 3.58 38.58
C ASP A 232 -6.60 4.27 39.43
N PHE A 233 -7.89 4.02 39.12
CA PHE A 233 -8.98 4.22 40.09
C PHE A 233 -9.20 2.93 40.88
N GLU A 234 -9.48 3.06 42.17
CA GLU A 234 -9.91 1.92 43.00
C GLU A 234 -11.45 1.84 42.98
N ILE A 235 -11.99 0.66 42.70
CA ILE A 235 -13.43 0.39 42.73
C ILE A 235 -13.85 0.18 44.18
N ALA A 236 -14.67 1.08 44.73
CA ALA A 236 -14.97 1.15 46.16
C ALA A 236 -15.54 -0.16 46.73
N GLU A 237 -16.35 -0.89 45.96
CA GLU A 237 -17.03 -2.10 46.41
C GLU A 237 -16.13 -3.33 46.43
N THR A 238 -15.14 -3.39 45.52
CA THR A 238 -14.31 -4.60 45.31
C THR A 238 -12.84 -4.41 45.69
N GLY A 239 -12.38 -3.16 45.81
CA GLY A 239 -10.97 -2.80 45.91
C GLY A 239 -10.16 -3.10 44.65
N GLU A 240 -10.81 -3.53 43.56
CA GLU A 240 -10.13 -3.80 42.29
C GLU A 240 -9.66 -2.49 41.65
N LYS A 241 -8.51 -2.54 40.97
CA LYS A 241 -7.97 -1.40 40.25
C LYS A 241 -8.51 -1.34 38.83
N LEU A 242 -8.91 -0.14 38.41
CA LEU A 242 -9.27 0.22 37.04
C LEU A 242 -8.17 1.11 36.45
N PRO A 243 -7.25 0.56 35.63
CA PRO A 243 -6.23 1.35 34.95
C PRO A 243 -6.85 2.25 33.88
N VAL A 244 -6.49 3.52 33.89
CA VAL A 244 -6.95 4.54 32.94
C VAL A 244 -5.75 5.27 32.33
N TYR A 245 -5.91 5.71 31.09
CA TYR A 245 -4.98 6.61 30.40
C TYR A 245 -5.73 7.87 29.97
N THR A 246 -5.10 9.05 30.13
CA THR A 246 -5.63 10.32 29.61
C THR A 246 -4.51 11.22 29.13
N THR A 247 -4.75 11.92 28.02
CA THR A 247 -3.87 13.00 27.52
C THR A 247 -4.12 14.34 28.22
N ARG A 248 -5.14 14.40 29.10
CA ARG A 248 -5.54 15.58 29.88
C ARG A 248 -5.53 15.31 31.38
N PRO A 249 -4.35 15.03 31.98
CA PRO A 249 -4.25 14.80 33.42
C PRO A 249 -4.61 16.04 34.25
N ASP A 250 -4.51 17.22 33.66
CA ASP A 250 -4.90 18.50 34.28
C ASP A 250 -6.38 18.53 34.68
N THR A 251 -7.25 17.77 34.02
CA THR A 251 -8.69 17.71 34.34
C THR A 251 -9.06 16.59 35.30
N LEU A 252 -8.08 15.89 35.90
CA LEU A 252 -8.33 14.69 36.71
C LEU A 252 -9.29 14.94 37.87
N PHE A 253 -9.13 16.05 38.61
CA PHE A 253 -10.00 16.40 39.74
C PHE A 253 -11.44 16.76 39.33
N GLY A 254 -11.71 16.91 38.04
CA GLY A 254 -13.06 17.11 37.50
C GLY A 254 -13.73 15.84 36.98
N ALA A 255 -13.08 14.67 37.07
CA ALA A 255 -13.65 13.41 36.60
C ALA A 255 -14.85 13.00 37.45
N SER A 256 -16.03 12.87 36.84
CA SER A 256 -17.28 12.52 37.52
C SER A 256 -17.72 11.06 37.31
N PHE A 257 -17.16 10.38 36.31
CA PHE A 257 -17.40 8.95 36.05
C PHE A 257 -16.23 8.37 35.24
N CYS A 258 -16.13 7.04 35.22
CA CYS A 258 -15.29 6.29 34.29
C CYS A 258 -16.19 5.56 33.29
N ALA A 259 -15.78 5.51 32.02
CA ALA A 259 -16.42 4.67 31.00
C ALA A 259 -15.47 3.50 30.68
N ILE A 260 -16.02 2.30 30.59
CA ILE A 260 -15.30 1.10 30.16
C ILE A 260 -15.92 0.58 28.86
N ALA A 261 -15.11 -0.07 28.03
CA ALA A 261 -15.61 -0.73 26.83
C ALA A 261 -16.51 -1.93 27.21
N ALA A 262 -17.48 -2.24 26.35
CA ALA A 262 -18.41 -3.36 26.57
C ALA A 262 -17.71 -4.73 26.64
N ASP A 263 -16.52 -4.85 26.05
CA ASP A 263 -15.66 -6.04 26.07
C ASP A 263 -14.57 -5.98 27.15
N HIS A 264 -14.56 -4.93 28.00
CA HIS A 264 -13.66 -4.86 29.15
C HIS A 264 -14.01 -5.97 30.17
N PRO A 265 -13.04 -6.66 30.79
CA PRO A 265 -13.32 -7.76 31.73
C PRO A 265 -14.28 -7.40 32.88
N LEU A 266 -14.26 -6.14 33.34
CA LEU A 266 -15.19 -5.65 34.36
C LEU A 266 -16.64 -5.51 33.88
N ALA A 267 -16.88 -5.29 32.59
CA ALA A 267 -18.22 -5.17 32.03
C ALA A 267 -18.92 -6.54 31.88
N ALA A 268 -18.14 -7.62 31.92
CA ALA A 268 -18.63 -9.00 31.81
C ALA A 268 -18.89 -9.68 33.17
N LYS A 269 -18.63 -9.00 34.28
CA LYS A 269 -18.94 -9.45 35.65
C LYS A 269 -20.36 -9.04 36.03
#